data_AF-A0A0A3AV91-F1
#
_entry.id   AF-A0A0A3AV91-F1
#
_cell.length_a   1.000
_cell.length_b   1.000
_cell.length_c   1.000
_cell.angle_alpha   90.00
_cell.angle_beta   90.00
_cell.angle_gamma   90.00
#
_symmetry.space_group_name_H-M   'P 1'
#
loop_
_entity.id
_entity.type
_entity.pdbx_description
1 polymer ?
#
loop_
_entity_poly.entity_id
_entity_poly.type
_entity_poly.pdbx_seq_one_letter_code
_entity_poly.pdbx_strand_id
1 'polypeptide(L)'
;MLKNIVVATGLALLFSTGAAAAQTKLTPETGTMPHQCNQLFSETEQLIKEAEKQPGTHTQFVNIKSKLSQSKKQILALEREVQIKSCDKGLIALNNIKKQQLQP
;
A
#
# COMPACT_ATOMS: atom_id res chain seq x y z
N MET A 1 19.11 7.98 -48.82
CA MET A 1 17.82 8.20 -49.50
C MET A 1 16.96 6.95 -49.33
N LEU A 2 16.14 6.87 -48.28
CA LEU A 2 15.09 5.87 -48.17
C LEU A 2 13.88 6.51 -47.49
N LYS A 3 12.74 6.34 -48.15
CA LYS A 3 11.54 7.18 -48.10
C LYS A 3 10.66 6.89 -46.88
N ASN A 4 10.01 7.94 -46.40
CA ASN A 4 8.88 7.92 -45.48
C ASN A 4 7.81 6.91 -45.91
N ILE A 5 7.27 6.15 -44.96
CA ILE A 5 5.96 5.53 -45.07
C ILE A 5 5.18 5.87 -43.80
N VAL A 6 4.25 6.79 -43.96
CA VAL A 6 3.11 7.01 -43.06
C VAL A 6 2.05 5.99 -43.45
N VAL A 7 1.67 5.11 -42.54
CA VAL A 7 0.42 4.32 -42.65
C VAL A 7 -0.35 4.50 -41.36
N ALA A 8 -1.49 5.17 -41.52
CA ALA A 8 -2.53 5.33 -40.53
C ALA A 8 -3.27 4.00 -40.33
N THR A 9 -3.59 3.66 -39.08
CA THR A 9 -4.73 2.78 -38.81
C THR A 9 -5.27 3.09 -37.43
N GLY A 10 -6.41 3.77 -37.39
CA GLY A 10 -7.17 4.01 -36.17
C GLY A 10 -7.74 2.71 -35.64
N LEU A 11 -7.63 2.51 -34.33
CA LEU A 11 -8.32 1.45 -33.62
C LEU A 11 -9.22 2.10 -32.56
N ALA A 12 -10.47 2.34 -32.93
CA ALA A 12 -11.51 2.75 -32.01
C ALA A 12 -11.84 1.56 -31.10
N LEU A 13 -11.45 1.62 -29.83
CA LEU A 13 -11.85 0.64 -28.82
C LEU A 13 -13.20 1.06 -28.24
N LEU A 14 -14.26 0.41 -28.72
CA LEU A 14 -15.57 0.42 -28.08
C LEU A 14 -15.50 -0.47 -26.83
N PHE A 15 -15.45 0.14 -25.65
CA PHE A 15 -15.62 -0.57 -24.38
C PHE A 15 -17.11 -0.68 -24.06
N SER A 16 -17.70 -1.81 -24.43
CA SER A 16 -18.98 -2.29 -23.90
C SER A 16 -18.70 -3.54 -23.08
N THR A 17 -18.96 -3.48 -21.76
CA THR A 17 -19.15 -4.55 -20.76
C THR A 17 -18.82 -3.91 -19.41
N GLY A 18 -19.67 -3.85 -18.40
CA GLY A 18 -20.64 -4.84 -17.94
C GLY A 18 -20.22 -5.19 -16.50
N ALA A 19 -21.08 -4.91 -15.53
CA ALA A 19 -21.21 -5.62 -14.24
C ALA A 19 -21.97 -4.71 -13.25
N ALA A 20 -23.25 -5.02 -13.03
CA ALA A 20 -23.91 -4.63 -11.80
C ALA A 20 -23.17 -5.31 -10.65
N ALA A 21 -22.36 -4.54 -9.91
CA ALA A 21 -21.74 -5.01 -8.70
C ALA A 21 -22.84 -5.26 -7.66
N ALA A 22 -23.16 -6.53 -7.43
CA ALA A 22 -23.89 -6.97 -6.26
C ALA A 22 -23.10 -6.52 -5.02
N GLN A 23 -23.59 -5.48 -4.35
CA GLN A 23 -23.07 -5.03 -3.06
C GLN A 23 -23.49 -6.07 -2.01
N THR A 24 -22.71 -7.13 -1.85
CA THR A 24 -22.72 -7.91 -0.63
C THR A 24 -22.16 -6.99 0.47
N LYS A 25 -23.06 -6.40 1.27
CA LYS A 25 -22.70 -5.74 2.53
C LYS A 25 -22.14 -6.80 3.47
N LEU A 26 -20.84 -7.03 3.40
CA LEU A 26 -20.10 -7.75 4.43
C LEU A 26 -19.99 -6.82 5.63
N THR A 27 -20.60 -7.24 6.72
CA THR A 27 -20.60 -6.53 7.98
C THR A 27 -19.18 -6.59 8.53
N PRO A 28 -18.55 -5.47 8.92
CA PRO A 28 -17.23 -5.53 9.53
C PRO A 28 -17.38 -6.27 10.86
N GLU A 29 -16.85 -7.48 10.93
CA GLU A 29 -16.65 -8.21 12.18
C GLU A 29 -15.88 -7.30 13.14
N THR A 30 -16.60 -6.72 14.10
CA THR A 30 -16.12 -5.84 15.16
C THR A 30 -15.32 -6.65 16.18
N GLY A 31 -14.23 -7.26 15.73
CA GLY A 31 -13.28 -7.94 16.59
C GLY A 31 -11.91 -7.41 16.26
N THR A 32 -11.35 -6.59 17.15
CA THR A 32 -9.91 -6.27 17.30
C THR A 32 -9.02 -6.42 16.06
N MET A 33 -8.36 -5.32 15.67
CA MET A 33 -7.36 -5.28 14.58
C MET A 33 -6.48 -6.55 14.53
N PRO A 34 -6.33 -7.20 13.36
CA PRO A 34 -5.52 -8.41 13.24
C PRO A 34 -4.11 -8.21 13.81
N HIS A 35 -3.57 -9.25 14.45
CA HIS A 35 -2.26 -9.19 15.10
C HIS A 35 -1.17 -8.70 14.16
N GLN A 36 -1.16 -9.17 12.92
CA GLN A 36 -0.15 -8.82 11.93
C GLN A 36 -0.22 -7.35 11.52
N CYS A 37 -1.42 -6.77 11.49
CA CYS A 37 -1.59 -5.34 11.27
C CYS A 37 -1.10 -4.52 12.46
N ASN A 38 -1.38 -4.99 13.68
CA ASN A 38 -0.86 -4.34 14.89
C ASN A 38 0.68 -4.31 14.88
N GLN A 39 1.30 -5.47 14.62
CA GLN A 39 2.75 -5.58 14.55
C GLN A 39 3.33 -4.69 13.44
N LEU A 40 2.79 -4.76 12.22
CA LEU A 40 3.27 -3.97 11.09
C LEU A 40 3.25 -2.47 11.40
N PHE A 41 2.10 -1.96 11.87
CA PHE A 41 1.95 -0.54 12.14
C PHE A 41 2.84 -0.10 13.30
N SER A 42 2.93 -0.89 14.38
CA SER A 42 3.80 -0.58 15.52
C SER A 42 5.27 -0.50 15.13
N GLU A 43 5.78 -1.51 14.40
CA GLU A 43 7.18 -1.52 13.97
C GLU A 43 7.48 -0.38 12.99
N THR A 44 6.55 -0.07 12.09
CA THR A 44 6.70 1.05 11.14
C THR A 44 6.70 2.39 11.88
N GLU A 45 5.79 2.59 12.84
CA GLU A 45 5.74 3.79 13.67
C GLU A 45 7.03 3.97 14.49
N GLN A 46 7.62 2.88 14.98
CA GLN A 46 8.91 2.94 15.67
C GLN A 46 10.04 3.37 14.73
N LEU A 47 10.15 2.78 13.54
CA LEU A 47 11.16 3.17 12.55
C LEU A 47 11.00 4.64 12.15
N ILE A 48 9.76 5.10 12.01
CA ILE A 48 9.48 6.51 11.74
C ILE A 48 10.02 7.38 12.88
N LYS A 49 9.74 7.05 14.14
CA LYS A 49 10.24 7.80 15.30
C LYS A 49 11.76 7.83 15.37
N GLU A 50 12.44 6.75 14.99
CA GLU A 50 13.90 6.69 14.96
C GLU A 50 14.47 7.57 13.84
N ALA A 51 13.86 7.52 12.66
CA ALA A 51 14.29 8.30 11.52
C ALA A 51 13.94 9.80 11.65
N GLU A 52 12.91 10.17 12.41
CA GLU A 52 12.63 11.58 12.74
C GLU A 52 13.72 12.25 13.57
N LYS A 53 14.47 11.47 14.35
CA LYS A 53 15.60 11.97 15.15
C LYS A 53 16.82 12.27 14.27
N GLN A 54 16.85 11.80 13.03
CA GLN A 54 17.96 12.06 12.12
C GLN A 54 17.90 13.53 11.63
N PRO A 55 19.03 14.24 11.62
CA PRO A 55 19.08 15.61 11.13
C PRO A 55 18.78 15.67 9.62
N GLY A 56 18.04 16.70 9.20
CA GLY A 56 17.72 16.94 7.78
C GLY A 56 16.50 16.17 7.24
N THR A 57 15.79 15.39 8.07
CA THR A 57 14.67 14.55 7.61
C THR A 57 13.28 15.09 7.98
N HIS A 58 13.18 16.14 8.78
CA HIS A 58 11.93 16.57 9.44
C HIS A 58 10.79 16.95 8.49
N THR A 59 11.05 17.55 7.32
CA THR A 59 9.99 17.96 6.36
C THR A 59 9.38 16.78 5.61
N GLN A 60 10.21 15.78 5.26
CA GLN A 60 9.75 14.58 4.56
C GLN A 60 8.95 13.66 5.48
N PHE A 61 9.23 13.70 6.78
CA PHE A 61 8.61 12.84 7.77
C PHE A 61 7.12 13.12 8.02
N VAL A 62 6.69 14.37 7.89
CA VAL A 62 5.25 14.74 7.96
C VAL A 62 4.45 14.01 6.88
N ASN A 63 4.97 13.99 5.65
CA ASN A 63 4.33 13.31 4.52
C ASN A 63 4.29 11.79 4.72
N ILE A 64 5.36 11.21 5.27
CA ILE A 64 5.44 9.77 5.57
C ILE A 64 4.39 9.40 6.62
N LYS A 65 4.29 10.16 7.72
CA LYS A 65 3.28 9.95 8.76
C LYS A 65 1.85 10.04 8.22
N SER A 66 1.59 11.04 7.38
CA SER A 66 0.27 11.21 6.75
C SER A 66 -0.10 10.02 5.86
N LYS A 67 0.83 9.57 5.00
CA LYS A 67 0.63 8.40 4.15
C LYS A 67 0.44 7.11 4.95
N LEU A 68 1.19 6.92 6.04
CA LEU A 68 1.01 5.77 6.93
C LEU A 68 -0.38 5.77 7.58
N SER A 69 -0.83 6.92 8.11
CA SER A 69 -2.15 7.07 8.70
C SER A 69 -3.26 6.77 7.69
N GLN A 70 -3.12 7.27 6.46
CA GLN A 70 -4.05 6.97 5.37
C GLN A 70 -4.07 5.48 5.02
N SER A 71 -2.90 4.86 4.85
CA SER A 71 -2.77 3.43 4.56
C SER A 71 -3.41 2.57 5.65
N LYS A 72 -3.18 2.91 6.93
CA LYS A 72 -3.80 2.25 8.09
C LYS A 72 -5.32 2.30 8.00
N LYS A 73 -5.90 3.47 7.73
CA LYS A 73 -7.36 3.61 7.55
C LYS A 73 -7.89 2.77 6.39
N GLN A 74 -7.18 2.78 5.26
CA GLN A 74 -7.57 2.02 4.07
C GLN A 74 -7.56 0.52 4.33
N ILE A 75 -6.48 -0.01 4.92
CA ILE A 75 -6.36 -1.44 5.25
C ILE A 75 -7.48 -1.84 6.21
N LEU A 76 -7.71 -1.08 7.28
CA LEU A 76 -8.74 -1.41 8.28
C LEU A 76 -10.17 -1.31 7.76
N ALA A 77 -10.39 -0.69 6.59
CA ALA A 77 -11.67 -0.67 5.90
C ALA A 77 -11.89 -1.88 4.97
N LEU A 78 -10.88 -2.75 4.78
CA LEU A 78 -10.98 -3.97 3.97
C LEU A 78 -11.54 -5.13 4.79
N GLU A 79 -11.94 -6.20 4.09
CA GLU A 79 -12.30 -7.47 4.71
C GLU A 79 -11.16 -8.07 5.53
N ARG A 80 -11.48 -8.74 6.65
CA ARG A 80 -10.50 -9.28 7.63
C ARG A 80 -9.40 -10.12 6.97
N GLU A 81 -9.76 -11.03 6.06
CA GLU A 81 -8.77 -11.88 5.38
C GLU A 81 -7.82 -11.05 4.52
N VAL A 82 -8.32 -9.98 3.89
CA VAL A 82 -7.53 -9.04 3.10
C VAL A 82 -6.63 -8.20 4.01
N GLN A 83 -7.11 -7.79 5.19
CA GLN A 83 -6.30 -7.13 6.20
C GLN A 83 -5.10 -7.98 6.59
N ILE A 84 -5.35 -9.24 6.98
CA ILE A 84 -4.32 -10.21 7.35
C ILE A 84 -3.29 -10.35 6.23
N LYS A 85 -3.74 -10.65 5.00
CA LYS A 85 -2.84 -10.83 3.85
C LYS A 85 -2.03 -9.59 3.51
N SER A 86 -2.63 -8.40 3.62
CA SER A 86 -1.95 -7.14 3.34
C SER A 86 -0.89 -6.84 4.40
N CYS A 87 -1.21 -7.07 5.67
CA CYS A 87 -0.30 -6.83 6.78
C CYS A 87 0.84 -7.85 6.82
N ASP A 88 0.60 -9.12 6.50
CA ASP A 88 1.65 -10.14 6.35
C ASP A 88 2.66 -9.75 5.27
N LYS A 89 2.17 -9.32 4.10
CA LYS A 89 3.05 -8.84 3.02
C LYS A 89 3.88 -7.63 3.46
N GLY A 90 3.27 -6.70 4.19
CA GLY A 90 3.95 -5.56 4.77
C GLY A 90 5.04 -5.97 5.76
N LEU A 91 4.77 -6.95 6.63
CA LEU A 91 5.76 -7.49 7.58
C LEU A 91 6.94 -8.17 6.87
N ILE A 92 6.68 -8.94 5.82
CA ILE A 92 7.75 -9.57 5.01
C ILE A 92 8.63 -8.48 4.39
N ALA A 93 8.02 -7.47 3.76
CA ALA A 93 8.76 -6.36 3.17
C ALA A 93 9.57 -5.60 4.23
N LEU A 94 8.97 -5.31 5.39
CA LEU A 94 9.64 -4.62 6.49
C LEU A 94 10.84 -5.38 7.02
N ASN A 95 10.70 -6.69 7.21
CA ASN A 95 11.80 -7.56 7.65
C ASN A 95 12.92 -7.61 6.61
N ASN A 96 12.60 -7.63 5.31
CA ASN A 96 13.61 -7.59 4.25
C ASN A 96 14.36 -6.25 4.26
N ILE A 97 13.68 -5.13 4.46
CA ILE A 97 14.31 -3.81 4.59
C ILE A 97 15.26 -3.80 5.81
N LYS A 98 14.79 -4.25 6.98
CA LYS A 98 15.63 -4.33 8.18
C LYS A 98 16.89 -5.17 7.96
N LYS A 99 16.77 -6.32 7.28
CA LYS A 99 17.92 -7.16 6.92
C LYS A 99 18.90 -6.48 5.97
N GLN A 100 18.43 -5.63 5.07
CA GLN A 100 19.30 -4.85 4.18
C GLN A 100 20.02 -3.72 4.92
N GLN A 101 19.39 -3.12 5.92
CA GLN A 101 19.99 -2.05 6.74
C GLN A 101 20.97 -2.59 7.81
N LEU A 102 20.87 -3.88 8.16
CA LEU A 102 21.71 -4.55 9.17
C LEU A 102 22.86 -5.38 8.57
N GLN A 103 23.08 -5.33 7.25
CA GLN A 103 24.27 -5.94 6.63
C GLN A 103 25.41 -4.90 6.57
N PRO A 104 26.61 -5.23 7.08
CA PRO A 104 27.77 -4.34 7.10
C PRO A 104 28.30 -4.01 5.70
#